data_AF-A0A7W9MH65-F1
#
_entry.id   AF-A0A7W9MH65-F1
#
_cell.length_a   1.000
_cell.length_b   1.000
_cell.length_c   1.000
_cell.angle_alpha   90.00
_cell.angle_beta   90.00
_cell.angle_gamma   90.00
#
_symmetry.space_group_name_H-M   'P 1'
#
loop_
_entity.id
_entity.type
_entity.pdbx_description
1 polymer ?
#
loop_
_entity_poly.entity_id
_entity_poly.type
_entity_poly.pdbx_seq_one_letter_code
_entity_poly.pdbx_strand_id
1 'polypeptide(L)' 'MGNTQGLWVAVIATASFVVGIIGGTLAWIGGTPAALAVLIGAGGFAGFMTLALAIANFMARAQS' A
#
# COMPACT_ATOMS: atom_id res chain seq x y z
N MET A 1 -9.42 7.79 20.97
CA MET A 1 -9.75 7.58 19.55
C MET A 1 -8.60 7.92 18.59
N GLY A 2 -7.83 9.00 18.81
CA GLY A 2 -6.70 9.37 17.92
C GLY A 2 -5.52 8.37 17.85
N ASN A 3 -5.16 7.71 18.95
CA ASN A 3 -4.02 6.78 18.97
C ASN A 3 -4.27 5.51 18.15
N THR A 4 -5.50 4.95 18.21
CA THR A 4 -5.87 3.73 17.49
C THR A 4 -5.95 3.97 15.98
N GLN A 5 -6.49 5.11 15.54
CA GLN A 5 -6.50 5.48 14.12
C GLN A 5 -5.08 5.68 13.56
N GLY A 6 -4.20 6.38 14.30
CA GLY A 6 -2.81 6.56 13.91
C GLY A 6 -2.06 5.23 13.75
N LEU A 7 -2.27 4.28 14.67
CA LEU A 7 -1.71 2.93 14.58
C LEU A 7 -2.21 2.18 13.33
N TRP A 8 -3.49 2.26 13.00
CA TRP A 8 -4.03 1.61 11.81
C TRP A 8 -3.45 2.19 10.50
N VAL A 9 -3.27 3.51 10.43
CA VAL A 9 -2.61 4.13 9.27
C VAL A 9 -1.16 3.65 9.13
N ALA A 10 -0.43 3.50 10.25
CA ALA A 10 0.93 2.96 10.23
C ALA A 10 0.98 1.50 9.77
N VAL A 11 0.01 0.67 10.20
CA VAL A 11 -0.12 -0.71 9.73
C VAL A 11 -0.40 -0.77 8.24
N ILE A 12 -1.33 0.06 7.75
CA ILE A 12 -1.63 0.17 6.32
C ILE A 12 -0.37 0.56 5.56
N ALA A 13 0.34 1.61 5.98
CA ALA A 13 1.57 2.07 5.34
C ALA A 13 2.64 0.97 5.23
N THR A 14 2.82 0.20 6.31
CA THR A 14 3.79 -0.90 6.35
C THR A 14 3.39 -2.03 5.39
N ALA A 15 2.11 -2.40 5.37
CA ALA A 15 1.60 -3.41 4.43
C ALA A 15 1.72 -2.95 2.97
N SER A 16 1.40 -1.69 2.67
CA SER A 16 1.59 -1.08 1.34
C SER A 16 3.05 -1.19 0.89
N PHE A 17 3.98 -0.93 1.81
CA PHE A 17 5.41 -0.98 1.53
C PHE A 17 5.87 -2.39 1.18
N VAL A 18 5.40 -3.39 1.93
CA VAL A 18 5.65 -4.81 1.63
C VAL A 18 5.10 -5.19 0.26
N VAL A 19 3.87 -4.79 -0.07
CA VAL A 19 3.26 -5.05 -1.39
C VAL A 19 4.08 -4.42 -2.51
N GLY A 20 4.54 -3.18 -2.33
CA GLY A 20 5.37 -2.49 -3.31
C GLY A 20 6.72 -3.16 -3.53
N ILE A 21 7.42 -3.55 -2.44
CA ILE A 21 8.71 -4.25 -2.54
C ILE A 21 8.53 -5.60 -3.23
N ILE A 22 7.57 -6.40 -2.78
CA ILE A 22 7.35 -7.75 -3.31
C ILE A 22 6.94 -7.66 -4.79
N GLY A 23 5.99 -6.78 -5.12
CA GLY A 23 5.52 -6.58 -6.49
C GLY A 23 6.63 -6.11 -7.44
N GLY A 24 7.45 -5.15 -7.01
CA GLY A 24 8.59 -4.67 -7.80
C GLY A 24 9.68 -5.75 -7.97
N THR A 25 9.97 -6.50 -6.91
CA THR A 25 10.96 -7.59 -6.95
C THR A 25 10.51 -8.72 -7.87
N LEU A 26 9.24 -9.12 -7.80
CA LEU A 26 8.65 -10.11 -8.71
C LEU A 26 8.69 -9.65 -10.16
N ALA A 27 8.38 -8.39 -10.43
CA ALA A 27 8.46 -7.84 -11.78
C ALA A 27 9.90 -7.87 -12.32
N TRP A 28 10.89 -7.56 -11.48
CA TRP A 28 12.30 -7.62 -11.86
C TRP A 28 12.76 -9.06 -12.13
N ILE A 29 12.39 -10.01 -11.26
CA ILE A 29 12.67 -11.44 -11.47
C ILE A 29 11.98 -11.96 -12.75
N GLY A 30 10.80 -11.43 -13.09
CA GLY A 30 10.10 -11.72 -14.33
C GLY A 30 10.75 -11.17 -15.60
N GLY A 31 11.90 -10.50 -15.50
CA GLY A 31 12.68 -10.02 -16.65
C GLY A 31 12.36 -8.58 -17.08
N THR A 32 11.59 -7.82 -16.30
CA THR A 32 11.37 -6.40 -16.63
C THR A 32 12.61 -5.54 -16.33
N PRO A 33 12.87 -4.48 -17.13
CA PRO A 33 13.93 -3.53 -16.84
C PRO A 33 13.77 -2.92 -15.44
N ALA A 34 14.88 -2.70 -14.73
CA ALA A 34 14.87 -2.22 -13.35
C ALA A 34 14.01 -0.96 -13.14
N ALA A 35 14.06 0.00 -14.07
CA ALA A 35 13.24 1.21 -14.00
C ALA A 35 11.73 0.91 -14.04
N LEU A 36 11.32 -0.06 -14.86
CA LEU A 36 9.91 -0.47 -14.97
C LEU A 36 9.48 -1.26 -13.73
N ALA A 37 10.34 -2.13 -13.20
CA ALA A 37 10.09 -2.89 -11.97
C ALA A 37 9.87 -1.95 -10.76
N VAL A 38 10.66 -0.88 -10.66
CA VAL A 38 10.46 0.17 -9.64
C VAL A 38 9.11 0.87 -9.83
N LEU A 39 8.72 1.19 -11.06
CA LEU A 39 7.42 1.80 -11.34
C LEU A 39 6.25 0.88 -10.95
N ILE A 40 6.38 -0.42 -11.22
CA ILE A 40 5.39 -1.43 -10.85
C ILE A 40 5.28 -1.54 -9.32
N GLY A 41 6.41 -1.58 -8.61
CA GLY A 41 6.43 -1.59 -7.15
C GLY A 41 5.83 -0.31 -6.54
N ALA A 42 6.17 0.86 -7.08
CA ALA A 42 5.61 2.14 -6.66
C ALA A 42 4.09 2.22 -6.93
N GLY A 43 3.63 1.69 -8.07
CA GLY A 43 2.22 1.58 -8.41
C GLY A 43 1.47 0.65 -7.45
N GLY A 44 2.06 -0.51 -7.11
CA GLY A 44 1.51 -1.43 -6.13
C GLY A 44 1.40 -0.81 -4.73
N PHE A 45 2.43 -0.11 -4.28
CA PHE A 45 2.41 0.65 -3.03
C PHE A 45 1.29 1.70 -3.02
N ALA A 46 1.26 2.58 -4.02
CA ALA A 46 0.31 3.67 -4.09
C ALA A 46 -1.14 3.15 -4.21
N GLY A 47 -1.37 2.13 -5.03
CA GLY A 47 -2.67 1.49 -5.20
C GLY A 47 -3.17 0.85 -3.92
N PHE A 48 -2.34 0.07 -3.22
CA PHE A 48 -2.74 -0.56 -1.97
C PHE A 48 -2.98 0.48 -0.86
N MET A 49 -2.09 1.47 -0.73
CA MET A 49 -2.20 2.54 0.27
C MET A 49 -3.50 3.32 0.09
N THR A 50 -3.81 3.75 -1.13
CA THR A 50 -5.02 4.51 -1.43
C THR A 50 -6.29 3.70 -1.21
N LEU A 51 -6.31 2.44 -1.64
CA LEU A 51 -7.44 1.54 -1.42
C LEU A 51 -7.69 1.30 0.06
N ALA A 52 -6.65 0.95 0.82
CA ALA A 52 -6.78 0.64 2.24
C ALA A 52 -7.22 1.87 3.05
N LEU A 53 -6.71 3.07 2.73
CA LEU A 53 -7.17 4.32 3.33
C LEU A 53 -8.61 4.65 2.94
N ALA A 54 -9.02 4.40 1.70
CA ALA A 54 -10.40 4.59 1.27
C ALA A 54 -11.37 3.69 2.05
N ILE A 55 -11.02 2.41 2.25
CA ILE A 55 -11.80 1.47 3.06
C ILE A 55 -11.85 1.95 4.52
N ALA A 56 -10.71 2.32 5.11
CA ALA A 56 -10.65 2.82 6.47
C ALA A 56 -11.54 4.07 6.67
N ASN A 57 -11.52 5.00 5.72
CA ASN A 57 -12.37 6.19 5.73
C ASN A 57 -13.86 5.85 5.58
N PHE A 58 -14.20 4.88 4.73
CA PHE A 58 -15.58 4.42 4.56
C PHE A 58 -16.11 3.79 5.85
N MET A 59 -15.33 2.88 6.47
CA MET A 59 -15.70 2.24 7.73
C MET A 59 -15.84 3.26 8.87
N ALA A 60 -14.94 4.24 8.95
CA ALA A 60 -15.02 5.29 9.97
C ALA A 60 -16.30 6.13 9.85
N ARG A 61 -16.77 6.39 8.62
CA ARG A 61 -18.05 7.08 8.36
C ARG A 61 -19.27 6.20 8.62
N ALA A 62 -19.17 4.89 8.43
CA ALA A 62 -20.27 3.97 8.71
C ALA A 62 -20.54 3.79 10.23
N GLN A 63 -19.60 4.18 11.08
CA GLN A 63 -19.70 4.11 12.54
C GLN A 63 -20.22 5.40 13.20
N SER A 64 -20.43 6.47 12.43
CA SER A 64 -21.02 7.74 12.88
C SER A 64 -22.49 7.82 12.51
#